data_AF-A0A6M0Q4F1-F1
#
_entry.id   AF-A0A6M0Q4F1-F1
#
_cell.length_a   1.000
_cell.length_b   1.000
_cell.length_c   1.000
_cell.angle_alpha   90.00
_cell.angle_beta   90.00
_cell.angle_gamma   90.00
#
_symmetry.space_group_name_H-M   'P 1'
#
loop_
_entity.id
_entity.type
_entity.pdbx_description
1 polymer ?
#
loop_
_entity_poly.entity_id
_entity_poly.type
_entity_poly.pdbx_seq_one_letter_code
_entity_poly.pdbx_strand_id
1 'polypeptide(L)'
;MDGQILASSLVSLKGTDLRMVYSLLHKTNIGDLLSSKTKDLLSKEKSDHFTLHLEQEVKKLQHKRDEVLQVDLFLEITKLLKLKGTKYSLVKEIEDQSAMIVNEVYGQLQKQDKHFRSFTEKESSSSQLQQMVQYQMSKVFSELDGGFKDFSINDQTKFASQVNDYIQSLPEEKQQVIKEKLGINDLTDEMVRKAIATSGTSIVFAIIVEVSGFAFYTTATSMVATFAGLFGLTLPFGFYTGLTSTIAVLANPLFIIPLLLGGGALLVNHQNKSLKKKLLPIIVMQIALPYMSSGGEDEVSVELFTNEWNGRFNTYKGLQMELNTLEEEQRNLRNLIAQSQLKMKNLHSQVSSEMTQVRVEKQKIYLALKTANVYDLDISPSFSGHKAEYVRIADKIESLQYSKQSNQNGEGLFKRFSNSLSNLSTTFDIKTEEKKLDEHLNLMVEDILSSSHSSCQEERFKVTALQHHIDQLRKEVNLEEKKKKTLESELRIINQNHSSILQQIKKLEKETYGLEDLHV
;
A
#
# COMPACT_ATOMS: atom_id res chain seq x y z
N MET A 1 1.22 6.88 -35.12
CA MET A 1 -0.10 6.53 -35.68
C MET A 1 -0.85 5.58 -34.76
N ASP A 2 -0.37 4.35 -34.51
CA ASP A 2 -1.09 3.37 -33.67
C ASP A 2 -1.41 3.85 -32.24
N GLY A 3 -0.49 4.56 -31.60
CA GLY A 3 -0.73 5.14 -30.27
C GLY A 3 -1.85 6.19 -30.26
N GLN A 4 -1.91 7.04 -31.28
CA GLN A 4 -2.98 8.03 -31.45
C GLN A 4 -4.32 7.35 -31.69
N ILE A 5 -4.37 6.36 -32.59
CA ILE A 5 -5.61 5.63 -32.87
C ILE A 5 -6.12 4.97 -31.59
N LEU A 6 -5.29 4.23 -30.86
CA LEU A 6 -5.73 3.55 -29.63
C LEU A 6 -6.14 4.55 -28.53
N ALA A 7 -5.41 5.65 -28.36
CA ALA A 7 -5.75 6.69 -27.39
C ALA A 7 -7.11 7.33 -27.71
N SER A 8 -7.33 7.78 -28.95
CA SER A 8 -8.61 8.34 -29.40
C SER A 8 -9.74 7.32 -29.29
N SER A 9 -9.46 6.06 -29.64
CA SER A 9 -10.43 4.97 -29.55
C SER A 9 -10.90 4.76 -28.11
N LEU A 10 -9.97 4.68 -27.16
CA LEU A 10 -10.27 4.52 -25.76
C LEU A 10 -11.13 5.67 -25.21
N VAL A 11 -10.79 6.92 -25.54
CA VAL A 11 -11.50 8.11 -25.04
C VAL A 11 -12.87 8.27 -25.70
N SER A 12 -13.02 7.81 -26.95
CA SER A 12 -14.31 7.79 -27.65
C SER A 12 -15.25 6.69 -27.13
N LEU A 13 -14.71 5.62 -26.54
CA LEU A 13 -15.48 4.48 -26.06
C LEU A 13 -16.35 4.87 -24.85
N LYS A 14 -17.67 4.75 -24.98
CA LYS A 14 -18.66 5.26 -24.01
C LYS A 14 -19.80 4.28 -23.78
N GLY A 15 -20.65 4.57 -22.79
CA GLY A 15 -21.90 3.85 -22.59
C GLY A 15 -21.75 2.34 -22.34
N THR A 16 -22.61 1.54 -22.96
CA THR A 16 -22.65 0.08 -22.77
C THR A 16 -21.37 -0.60 -23.27
N ASP A 17 -20.81 -0.15 -24.39
CA ASP A 17 -19.61 -0.75 -24.99
C ASP A 17 -18.40 -0.61 -24.08
N LEU A 18 -18.20 0.58 -23.50
CA LEU A 18 -17.15 0.81 -22.50
C LEU A 18 -17.31 -0.11 -21.30
N ARG A 19 -18.52 -0.23 -20.77
CA ARG A 19 -18.80 -1.09 -19.60
C ARG A 19 -18.60 -2.56 -19.93
N MET A 20 -18.89 -2.97 -21.16
CA MET A 20 -18.67 -4.34 -21.64
C MET A 20 -17.18 -4.66 -21.69
N VAL A 21 -16.40 -3.84 -22.40
CA VAL A 21 -14.94 -4.01 -22.49
C VAL A 21 -14.29 -3.97 -21.12
N TYR A 22 -14.70 -3.00 -20.28
CA TYR A 22 -14.24 -2.88 -18.90
C TYR A 22 -14.54 -4.15 -18.10
N SER A 23 -15.78 -4.65 -18.15
CA SER A 23 -16.19 -5.84 -17.41
C SER A 23 -15.46 -7.09 -17.90
N LEU A 24 -15.28 -7.23 -19.22
CA LEU A 24 -14.56 -8.34 -19.82
C LEU A 24 -13.10 -8.39 -19.32
N LEU A 25 -12.43 -7.26 -19.16
CA LEU A 25 -11.07 -7.24 -18.63
C LEU A 25 -11.00 -7.35 -17.09
N HIS A 26 -11.86 -6.62 -16.38
CA HIS A 26 -11.76 -6.50 -14.92
C HIS A 26 -12.41 -7.65 -14.17
N LYS A 27 -13.55 -8.14 -14.67
CA LYS A 27 -14.43 -9.08 -13.96
C LYS A 27 -14.23 -10.51 -14.41
N THR A 28 -13.70 -10.75 -15.60
CA THR A 28 -13.35 -12.10 -16.04
C THR A 28 -12.24 -12.68 -15.17
N ASN A 29 -12.57 -13.76 -14.47
CA ASN A 29 -11.63 -14.61 -13.77
C ASN A 29 -12.01 -16.09 -13.97
N ILE A 30 -11.03 -16.96 -13.74
CA ILE A 30 -11.16 -18.39 -13.97
C ILE A 30 -12.24 -19.03 -13.08
N GLY A 31 -12.45 -18.52 -11.87
CA GLY A 31 -13.51 -19.01 -10.99
C GLY A 31 -14.90 -18.82 -11.59
N ASP A 32 -15.17 -17.61 -12.07
CA ASP A 32 -16.45 -17.30 -12.71
C ASP A 32 -16.65 -18.12 -13.98
N LEU A 33 -15.60 -18.28 -14.80
CA LEU A 33 -15.61 -19.12 -16.01
C LEU A 33 -15.89 -20.59 -15.74
N LEU A 34 -15.32 -21.15 -14.67
CA LEU A 34 -15.59 -22.52 -14.29
C LEU A 34 -17.00 -22.69 -13.75
N SER A 35 -17.45 -21.73 -12.94
CA SER A 35 -18.80 -21.78 -12.38
C SER A 35 -19.84 -21.70 -13.49
N SER A 36 -19.63 -20.89 -14.53
CA SER A 36 -20.52 -20.79 -15.68
C SER A 36 -20.49 -22.07 -16.51
N LYS A 37 -19.31 -22.53 -16.96
CA LYS A 37 -19.20 -23.75 -17.79
C LYS A 37 -19.72 -25.01 -17.09
N THR A 38 -19.52 -25.13 -15.78
CA THR A 38 -20.05 -26.28 -15.02
C THR A 38 -21.58 -26.20 -14.92
N LYS A 39 -22.15 -25.01 -14.74
CA LYS A 39 -23.60 -24.81 -14.78
C LYS A 39 -24.17 -25.10 -16.16
N ASP A 40 -23.54 -24.61 -17.22
CA ASP A 40 -23.96 -24.84 -18.61
C ASP A 40 -23.97 -26.35 -18.97
N LEU A 41 -23.01 -27.12 -18.45
CA LEU A 41 -22.97 -28.59 -18.63
C LEU A 41 -24.08 -29.33 -17.86
N LEU A 42 -24.57 -28.76 -16.76
CA LEU A 42 -25.57 -29.38 -15.88
C LEU A 42 -26.98 -28.87 -16.15
N SER A 43 -27.15 -27.67 -16.72
CA SER A 43 -28.43 -27.10 -17.06
C SER A 43 -28.98 -27.72 -18.35
N LYS A 44 -30.27 -28.07 -18.35
CA LYS A 44 -31.00 -28.48 -19.56
C LYS A 44 -31.37 -27.30 -20.47
N GLU A 45 -31.18 -26.07 -20.00
CA GLU A 45 -31.41 -24.84 -20.76
C GLU A 45 -30.14 -24.43 -21.52
N LYS A 46 -30.29 -24.00 -22.78
CA LYS A 46 -29.21 -23.43 -23.61
C LYS A 46 -28.92 -21.97 -23.20
N SER A 47 -28.62 -21.69 -21.93
CA SER A 47 -28.24 -20.35 -21.47
C SER A 47 -26.73 -20.27 -21.24
N ASP A 48 -26.07 -19.26 -21.81
CA ASP A 48 -24.65 -18.97 -21.54
C ASP A 48 -24.54 -18.17 -20.22
N HIS A 49 -24.26 -18.86 -19.13
CA HIS A 49 -24.19 -18.25 -17.80
C HIS A 49 -23.05 -17.22 -17.68
N PHE A 50 -22.01 -17.29 -18.52
CA PHE A 50 -20.95 -16.26 -18.51
C PHE A 50 -21.47 -14.94 -19.07
N THR A 51 -22.18 -15.00 -20.19
CA THR A 51 -22.75 -13.81 -20.83
C THR A 51 -23.74 -13.11 -19.88
N LEU A 52 -24.61 -13.88 -19.22
CA LEU A 52 -25.51 -13.33 -18.19
C LEU A 52 -24.77 -12.68 -17.02
N HIS A 53 -23.68 -13.29 -16.54
CA HIS A 53 -22.86 -12.71 -15.48
C HIS A 53 -22.21 -11.38 -15.92
N LEU A 54 -21.68 -11.34 -17.15
CA LEU A 54 -21.06 -10.15 -17.70
C LEU A 54 -22.07 -9.01 -17.86
N GLU A 55 -23.28 -9.30 -18.34
CA GLU A 55 -24.37 -8.32 -18.40
C GLU A 55 -24.77 -7.77 -17.03
N GLN A 56 -24.75 -8.61 -15.99
CA GLN A 56 -25.00 -8.16 -14.62
C GLN A 56 -23.90 -7.22 -14.13
N GLU A 57 -22.62 -7.51 -14.43
CA GLU A 57 -21.52 -6.60 -14.11
C GLU A 57 -21.63 -5.28 -14.88
N VAL A 58 -22.02 -5.30 -16.15
CA VAL A 58 -22.30 -4.09 -16.94
C VAL A 58 -23.40 -3.24 -16.30
N LYS A 59 -24.51 -3.86 -15.86
CA LYS A 59 -25.60 -3.16 -15.16
C LYS A 59 -25.12 -2.51 -13.86
N LYS A 60 -24.23 -3.16 -13.10
CA LYS A 60 -23.66 -2.57 -11.87
C LYS A 60 -22.83 -1.30 -12.14
N LEU A 61 -22.33 -1.13 -13.36
CA LEU A 61 -21.51 0.02 -13.76
C LEU A 61 -22.34 1.16 -14.38
N GLN A 62 -23.66 1.03 -14.51
CA GLN A 62 -24.51 2.02 -15.20
C GLN A 62 -24.38 3.45 -14.66
N HIS A 63 -24.14 3.61 -13.35
CA HIS A 63 -24.01 4.93 -12.70
C HIS A 63 -22.57 5.45 -12.62
N LYS A 64 -21.57 4.66 -13.03
CA LYS A 64 -20.19 5.16 -13.09
C LYS A 64 -20.03 6.10 -14.29
N ARG A 65 -19.27 7.18 -14.12
CA ARG A 65 -18.90 8.08 -15.21
C ARG A 65 -17.97 7.39 -16.20
N ASP A 66 -18.05 7.74 -17.48
CA ASP A 66 -17.30 7.05 -18.54
C ASP A 66 -15.81 7.33 -18.43
N GLU A 67 -15.41 8.57 -18.15
CA GLU A 67 -13.99 8.97 -17.96
C GLU A 67 -13.29 8.19 -16.84
N VAL A 68 -14.01 7.82 -15.77
CA VAL A 68 -13.49 6.99 -14.68
C VAL A 68 -13.14 5.59 -15.20
N LEU A 69 -14.05 4.99 -15.97
CA LEU A 69 -13.87 3.66 -16.52
C LEU A 69 -12.81 3.63 -17.63
N GLN A 70 -12.70 4.68 -18.44
CA GLN A 70 -11.67 4.83 -19.46
C GLN A 70 -10.28 4.86 -18.83
N VAL A 71 -10.08 5.68 -17.79
CA VAL A 71 -8.82 5.72 -17.02
C VAL A 71 -8.53 4.37 -16.38
N ASP A 72 -9.50 3.76 -15.69
CA ASP A 72 -9.30 2.46 -15.04
C ASP A 72 -8.94 1.36 -16.06
N LEU A 73 -9.60 1.33 -17.23
CA LEU A 73 -9.32 0.39 -18.31
C LEU A 73 -7.90 0.56 -18.86
N PHE A 74 -7.49 1.80 -19.14
CA PHE A 74 -6.14 2.13 -19.58
C PHE A 74 -5.06 1.66 -18.60
N LEU A 75 -5.28 1.94 -17.31
CA LEU A 75 -4.33 1.61 -16.26
C LEU A 75 -4.26 0.09 -16.00
N GLU A 76 -5.37 -0.64 -16.09
CA GLU A 76 -5.36 -2.10 -15.95
C GLU A 76 -4.63 -2.77 -17.13
N ILE A 77 -4.81 -2.27 -18.37
CA ILE A 77 -4.04 -2.75 -19.53
C ILE A 77 -2.54 -2.51 -19.30
N THR A 78 -2.18 -1.28 -18.90
CA THR A 78 -0.80 -0.88 -18.56
C THR A 78 -0.19 -1.79 -17.49
N LYS A 79 -0.95 -2.09 -16.43
CA LYS A 79 -0.56 -2.98 -15.33
C LYS A 79 -0.39 -4.44 -15.74
N LEU A 80 -1.28 -4.96 -16.58
CA LEU A 80 -1.17 -6.32 -17.09
C LEU A 80 0.11 -6.49 -17.89
N LEU A 81 0.42 -5.49 -18.73
CA LEU A 81 1.63 -5.42 -19.53
C LEU A 81 2.88 -5.06 -18.73
N LYS A 82 2.73 -4.59 -17.48
CA LYS A 82 3.81 -4.10 -16.60
C LYS A 82 4.58 -2.93 -17.22
N LEU A 83 3.86 -2.05 -17.92
CA LEU A 83 4.45 -0.82 -18.44
C LEU A 83 4.54 0.21 -17.32
N LYS A 84 5.61 0.99 -17.30
CA LYS A 84 5.80 2.04 -16.28
C LYS A 84 4.73 3.12 -16.43
N GLY A 85 4.16 3.59 -15.32
CA GLY A 85 3.28 4.75 -15.29
C GLY A 85 3.98 6.05 -15.67
N THR A 86 3.24 6.97 -16.30
CA THR A 86 3.70 8.34 -16.56
C THR A 86 2.65 9.35 -16.09
N LYS A 87 2.92 10.65 -16.26
CA LYS A 87 2.06 11.71 -15.75
C LYS A 87 0.73 11.83 -16.47
N TYR A 88 0.58 11.29 -17.69
CA TYR A 88 -0.65 11.32 -18.50
C TYR A 88 -1.42 12.65 -18.47
N SER A 89 -0.71 13.76 -18.29
CA SER A 89 -1.28 15.11 -18.22
C SER A 89 -1.35 15.74 -19.60
N LEU A 90 -0.58 15.19 -20.56
CA LEU A 90 -0.54 15.62 -21.95
C LEU A 90 -1.10 14.51 -22.85
N VAL A 91 -1.80 14.90 -23.92
CA VAL A 91 -2.29 13.98 -24.95
C VAL A 91 -1.15 13.08 -25.46
N LYS A 92 0.02 13.68 -25.72
CA LYS A 92 1.19 12.97 -26.22
C LYS A 92 1.66 11.83 -25.30
N GLU A 93 1.58 12.01 -23.98
CA GLU A 93 1.96 10.97 -23.02
C GLU A 93 1.00 9.78 -23.08
N ILE A 94 -0.29 10.03 -23.31
CA ILE A 94 -1.32 9.00 -23.46
C ILE A 94 -1.13 8.27 -24.79
N GLU A 95 -0.83 8.99 -25.88
CA GLU A 95 -0.53 8.41 -27.19
C GLU A 95 0.72 7.52 -27.15
N ASP A 96 1.79 7.98 -26.51
CA ASP A 96 3.04 7.24 -26.40
C ASP A 96 2.85 5.97 -25.56
N GLN A 97 2.12 6.06 -24.45
CA GLN A 97 1.76 4.89 -23.65
C GLN A 97 0.87 3.91 -24.44
N SER A 98 -0.09 4.42 -25.21
CA SER A 98 -0.95 3.62 -26.08
C SER A 98 -0.13 2.91 -27.17
N ALA A 99 0.89 3.56 -27.73
CA ALA A 99 1.81 2.92 -28.67
C ALA A 99 2.59 1.77 -28.01
N MET A 100 3.05 1.95 -26.76
CA MET A 100 3.70 0.87 -26.01
C MET A 100 2.75 -0.31 -25.75
N ILE A 101 1.48 -0.03 -25.43
CA ILE A 101 0.43 -1.05 -25.28
C ILE A 101 0.28 -1.84 -26.57
N VAL A 102 0.12 -1.17 -27.72
CA VAL A 102 -0.01 -1.84 -29.02
C VAL A 102 1.21 -2.73 -29.30
N ASN A 103 2.42 -2.18 -29.16
CA ASN A 103 3.67 -2.91 -29.43
C ASN A 103 3.80 -4.17 -28.56
N GLU A 104 3.51 -4.07 -27.26
CA GLU A 104 3.67 -5.19 -26.33
C GLU A 104 2.57 -6.26 -26.54
N VAL A 105 1.33 -5.87 -26.78
CA VAL A 105 0.24 -6.80 -27.10
C VAL A 105 0.52 -7.52 -28.42
N TYR A 106 0.94 -6.78 -29.46
CA TYR A 106 1.33 -7.32 -30.74
C TYR A 106 2.48 -8.33 -30.61
N GLY A 107 3.55 -7.95 -29.90
CA GLY A 107 4.70 -8.82 -29.66
C GLY A 107 4.35 -10.07 -28.87
N GLN A 108 3.46 -9.98 -27.88
CA GLN A 108 2.96 -11.15 -27.15
C GLN A 108 2.14 -12.07 -28.05
N LEU A 109 1.23 -11.52 -28.87
CA LEU A 109 0.41 -12.29 -29.80
C LEU A 109 1.29 -13.00 -30.83
N GLN A 110 2.27 -12.31 -31.42
CA GLN A 110 3.19 -12.89 -32.41
C GLN A 110 4.05 -14.03 -31.85
N LYS A 111 4.44 -13.95 -30.58
CA LYS A 111 5.19 -15.02 -29.90
C LYS A 111 4.33 -16.24 -29.59
N GLN A 112 3.05 -16.02 -29.30
CA GLN A 112 2.17 -17.05 -28.74
C GLN A 112 1.28 -17.72 -29.78
N ASP A 113 0.98 -17.04 -30.89
CA ASP A 113 0.12 -17.52 -31.96
C ASP A 113 0.90 -17.64 -33.28
N LYS A 114 1.16 -18.89 -33.69
CA LYS A 114 1.87 -19.19 -34.94
C LYS A 114 1.08 -18.72 -36.17
N HIS A 115 -0.25 -18.78 -36.14
CA HIS A 115 -1.09 -18.33 -37.24
C HIS A 115 -1.06 -16.82 -37.37
N PHE A 116 -1.06 -16.09 -36.25
CA PHE A 116 -0.87 -14.64 -36.29
C PHE A 116 0.50 -14.29 -36.89
N ARG A 117 1.57 -14.95 -36.45
CA ARG A 117 2.90 -14.71 -37.02
C ARG A 117 2.92 -14.92 -38.54
N SER A 118 2.39 -16.04 -39.02
CA SER A 118 2.26 -16.31 -40.47
C SER A 118 1.36 -15.32 -41.21
N PHE A 119 0.34 -14.77 -40.55
CA PHE A 119 -0.52 -13.73 -41.11
C PHE A 119 0.28 -12.42 -41.30
N THR A 120 1.00 -11.98 -40.27
CA THR A 120 1.78 -10.73 -40.30
C THR A 120 2.97 -10.77 -41.27
N GLU A 121 3.54 -11.95 -41.54
CA GLU A 121 4.62 -12.12 -42.54
C GLU A 121 4.13 -11.84 -43.97
N LYS A 122 2.83 -12.00 -44.24
CA LYS A 122 2.23 -11.80 -45.57
C LYS A 122 1.70 -10.38 -45.76
N GLU A 123 1.35 -9.70 -44.66
CA GLU A 123 0.68 -8.40 -44.66
C GLU A 123 1.63 -7.29 -44.21
N SER A 124 2.48 -6.81 -45.12
CA SER A 124 3.52 -5.81 -44.78
C SER A 124 3.05 -4.35 -44.84
N SER A 125 1.82 -4.08 -45.29
CA SER A 125 1.37 -2.73 -45.64
C SER A 125 0.58 -2.01 -44.54
N SER A 126 0.05 -2.75 -43.56
CA SER A 126 -0.81 -2.24 -42.49
C SER A 126 -0.06 -2.05 -41.17
N SER A 127 -0.59 -1.19 -40.29
CA SER A 127 0.01 -0.95 -38.98
C SER A 127 -0.19 -2.13 -38.02
N GLN A 128 0.54 -2.18 -36.90
CA GLN A 128 0.44 -3.28 -35.94
C GLN A 128 -0.97 -3.40 -35.35
N LEU A 129 -1.58 -2.26 -35.03
CA LEU A 129 -2.95 -2.22 -34.54
C LEU A 129 -3.93 -2.75 -35.60
N GLN A 130 -3.79 -2.32 -36.85
CA GLN A 130 -4.63 -2.79 -37.96
C GLN A 130 -4.49 -4.30 -38.15
N GLN A 131 -3.26 -4.85 -38.16
CA GLN A 131 -3.02 -6.28 -38.29
C GLN A 131 -3.67 -7.08 -37.16
N MET A 132 -3.59 -6.60 -35.91
CA MET A 132 -4.28 -7.24 -34.78
C MET A 132 -5.79 -7.23 -34.97
N VAL A 133 -6.39 -6.09 -35.32
CA VAL A 133 -7.84 -5.97 -35.56
C VAL A 133 -8.27 -6.92 -36.68
N GLN A 134 -7.56 -6.89 -37.82
CA GLN A 134 -7.84 -7.74 -38.98
C GLN A 134 -7.81 -9.23 -38.61
N TYR A 135 -6.76 -9.65 -37.91
CA TYR A 135 -6.59 -11.03 -37.49
C TYR A 135 -7.68 -11.47 -36.51
N GLN A 136 -7.94 -10.67 -35.47
CA GLN A 136 -8.95 -11.02 -34.46
C GLN A 136 -10.36 -11.06 -35.05
N MET A 137 -10.70 -10.14 -35.95
CA MET A 137 -11.97 -10.18 -36.67
C MET A 137 -12.07 -11.42 -37.57
N SER A 138 -10.99 -11.80 -38.28
CA SER A 138 -11.01 -13.03 -39.08
C SER A 138 -11.27 -14.28 -38.23
N LYS A 139 -10.75 -14.29 -37.00
CA LYS A 139 -11.04 -15.35 -36.01
C LYS A 139 -12.48 -15.31 -35.53
N VAL A 140 -13.03 -14.13 -35.24
CA VAL A 140 -14.46 -13.98 -34.88
C VAL A 140 -15.35 -14.56 -35.98
N PHE A 141 -15.13 -14.22 -37.25
CA PHE A 141 -15.89 -14.81 -38.35
C PHE A 141 -15.66 -16.31 -38.52
N SER A 142 -14.44 -16.81 -38.31
CA SER A 142 -14.20 -18.26 -38.32
C SER A 142 -15.00 -19.01 -37.25
N GLU A 143 -15.17 -18.43 -36.05
CA GLU A 143 -16.01 -19.03 -35.01
C GLU A 143 -17.51 -18.93 -35.34
N LEU A 144 -17.91 -17.91 -36.10
CA LEU A 144 -19.29 -17.73 -36.55
C LEU A 144 -19.72 -18.76 -37.59
N ASP A 145 -18.80 -19.41 -38.31
CA ASP A 145 -19.11 -20.47 -39.27
C ASP A 145 -19.92 -21.62 -38.66
N GLY A 146 -19.59 -22.00 -37.41
CA GLY A 146 -20.31 -23.04 -36.67
C GLY A 146 -21.69 -22.57 -36.22
N GLY A 147 -21.79 -21.34 -35.72
CA GLY A 147 -23.03 -20.77 -35.21
C GLY A 147 -24.05 -20.41 -36.29
N PHE A 148 -23.60 -19.97 -37.47
CA PHE A 148 -24.49 -19.48 -38.53
C PHE A 148 -25.54 -20.50 -38.96
N LYS A 149 -25.19 -21.79 -38.98
CA LYS A 149 -26.10 -22.88 -39.36
C LYS A 149 -27.19 -23.16 -38.31
N ASP A 150 -26.90 -22.85 -37.05
CA ASP A 150 -27.81 -23.07 -35.93
C ASP A 150 -28.84 -21.93 -35.76
N PHE A 151 -28.71 -20.87 -36.56
CA PHE A 151 -29.55 -19.68 -36.46
C PHE A 151 -30.90 -19.84 -37.15
N SER A 152 -31.85 -18.99 -36.74
CA SER A 152 -33.10 -18.85 -37.47
C SER A 152 -32.83 -18.34 -38.88
N ILE A 153 -33.68 -18.73 -39.83
CA ILE A 153 -33.59 -18.24 -41.22
C ILE A 153 -33.65 -16.71 -41.26
N ASN A 154 -34.44 -16.09 -40.37
CA ASN A 154 -34.54 -14.64 -40.28
C ASN A 154 -33.20 -14.00 -39.89
N ASP A 155 -32.48 -14.57 -38.93
CA ASP A 155 -31.19 -14.02 -38.48
C ASP A 155 -30.08 -14.26 -39.49
N GLN A 156 -30.09 -15.42 -40.16
CA GLN A 156 -29.20 -15.68 -41.30
C GLN A 156 -29.42 -14.67 -42.43
N THR A 157 -30.67 -14.35 -42.75
CA THR A 157 -31.03 -13.38 -43.79
C THR A 157 -30.63 -11.96 -43.38
N LYS A 158 -30.84 -11.55 -42.13
CA LYS A 158 -30.38 -10.25 -41.63
C LYS A 158 -28.86 -10.08 -41.76
N PHE A 159 -28.10 -11.10 -41.39
CA PHE A 159 -26.66 -11.09 -41.55
C PHE A 159 -26.25 -11.01 -43.03
N ALA A 160 -26.86 -11.85 -43.88
CA ALA A 160 -26.59 -11.85 -45.31
C ALA A 160 -26.94 -10.51 -45.98
N SER A 161 -28.02 -9.85 -45.55
CA SER A 161 -28.42 -8.53 -46.00
C SER A 161 -27.38 -7.47 -45.67
N GLN A 162 -26.82 -7.44 -44.45
CA GLN A 162 -25.73 -6.50 -44.12
C GLN A 162 -24.48 -6.73 -44.97
N VAL A 163 -24.15 -7.99 -45.26
CA VAL A 163 -23.05 -8.33 -46.16
C VAL A 163 -23.35 -7.85 -47.58
N ASN A 164 -24.57 -8.07 -48.05
CA ASN A 164 -25.01 -7.67 -49.38
C ASN A 164 -25.03 -6.15 -49.55
N ASP A 165 -25.61 -5.42 -48.59
CA ASP A 165 -25.68 -3.96 -48.56
C ASP A 165 -24.28 -3.33 -48.69
N TYR A 166 -23.30 -3.91 -47.97
CA TYR A 166 -21.92 -3.47 -48.11
C TYR A 166 -21.35 -3.76 -49.50
N ILE A 167 -21.51 -4.98 -50.02
CA ILE A 167 -21.01 -5.31 -51.35
C ILE A 167 -21.62 -4.37 -52.39
N GLN A 168 -22.92 -4.10 -52.32
CA GLN A 168 -23.61 -3.19 -53.23
C GLN A 168 -23.15 -1.73 -53.11
N SER A 169 -22.62 -1.32 -51.96
CA SER A 169 -22.02 0.01 -51.79
C SER A 169 -20.67 0.18 -52.49
N LEU A 170 -20.02 -0.92 -52.91
CA LEU A 170 -18.74 -0.88 -53.61
C LEU A 170 -18.90 -0.52 -55.09
N PRO A 171 -17.86 0.00 -55.76
CA PRO A 171 -17.85 0.15 -57.21
C PRO A 171 -18.17 -1.16 -57.95
N GLU A 172 -18.87 -1.09 -59.09
CA GLU A 172 -19.30 -2.26 -59.87
C GLU A 172 -18.17 -3.24 -60.19
N GLU A 173 -16.96 -2.74 -60.46
CA GLU A 173 -15.77 -3.57 -60.70
C GLU A 173 -15.46 -4.48 -59.49
N LYS A 174 -15.50 -3.92 -58.27
CA LYS A 174 -15.28 -4.67 -57.03
C LYS A 174 -16.41 -5.65 -56.75
N GLN A 175 -17.66 -5.25 -57.04
CA GLN A 175 -18.80 -6.15 -56.93
C GLN A 175 -18.64 -7.37 -57.83
N GLN A 176 -18.18 -7.18 -59.06
CA GLN A 176 -17.99 -8.27 -60.02
C GLN A 176 -16.91 -9.25 -59.58
N VAL A 177 -15.78 -8.75 -59.04
CA VAL A 177 -14.72 -9.59 -58.46
C VAL A 177 -15.23 -10.41 -57.28
N ILE A 178 -16.07 -9.81 -56.42
CA ILE A 178 -16.68 -10.52 -55.29
C ILE A 178 -17.65 -11.59 -55.78
N LYS A 179 -18.52 -11.29 -56.76
CA LYS A 179 -19.44 -12.26 -57.38
C LYS A 179 -18.69 -13.48 -57.94
N GLU A 180 -17.63 -13.22 -58.70
CA GLU A 180 -16.79 -14.26 -59.31
C GLU A 180 -16.13 -15.15 -58.24
N LYS A 181 -15.50 -14.55 -57.23
CA LYS A 181 -14.84 -15.29 -56.14
C LYS A 181 -15.83 -16.07 -55.26
N LEU A 182 -17.04 -15.56 -55.08
CA LEU A 182 -18.11 -16.25 -54.33
C LEU A 182 -18.82 -17.31 -55.17
N GLY A 183 -18.63 -17.33 -56.50
CA GLY A 183 -19.34 -18.23 -57.41
C GLY A 183 -20.84 -17.96 -57.47
N ILE A 184 -21.26 -16.70 -57.31
CA ILE A 184 -22.67 -16.28 -57.36
C ILE A 184 -22.94 -15.44 -58.60
N ASN A 185 -24.12 -15.64 -59.21
CA ASN A 185 -24.51 -14.94 -60.43
C ASN A 185 -25.14 -13.57 -60.14
N ASP A 186 -25.62 -13.35 -58.92
CA ASP A 186 -26.28 -12.10 -58.52
C ASP A 186 -26.08 -11.81 -57.02
N LEU A 187 -26.24 -10.53 -56.64
CA LEU A 187 -26.08 -10.00 -55.28
C LEU A 187 -27.44 -9.81 -54.61
N THR A 188 -28.16 -10.90 -54.43
CA THR A 188 -29.38 -10.94 -53.60
C THR A 188 -29.05 -11.50 -52.22
N ASP A 189 -29.80 -11.09 -51.19
CA ASP A 189 -29.61 -11.56 -49.82
C ASP A 189 -29.66 -13.09 -49.74
N GLU A 190 -30.52 -13.73 -50.54
CA GLU A 190 -30.62 -15.18 -50.60
C GLU A 190 -29.35 -15.84 -51.16
N MET A 191 -28.77 -15.28 -52.21
CA MET A 191 -27.53 -15.79 -52.82
C MET A 191 -26.33 -15.59 -51.90
N VAL A 192 -26.24 -14.44 -51.24
CA VAL A 192 -25.21 -14.17 -50.21
C VAL A 192 -25.38 -15.13 -49.03
N ARG A 193 -26.61 -15.33 -48.53
CA ARG A 193 -26.91 -16.30 -47.47
C ARG A 193 -26.50 -17.72 -47.87
N LYS A 194 -26.79 -18.12 -49.12
CA LYS A 194 -26.42 -19.44 -49.64
C LYS A 194 -24.90 -19.59 -49.79
N ALA A 195 -24.20 -18.55 -50.23
CA ALA A 195 -22.74 -18.53 -50.29
C ALA A 195 -22.14 -18.70 -48.89
N ILE A 196 -22.65 -17.96 -47.89
CA ILE A 196 -22.23 -18.12 -46.49
C ILE A 196 -22.53 -19.52 -45.97
N ALA A 197 -23.71 -20.07 -46.22
CA ALA A 197 -24.09 -21.40 -45.75
C ALA A 197 -23.24 -22.52 -46.37
N THR A 198 -22.77 -22.32 -47.61
CA THR A 198 -22.01 -23.30 -48.39
C THR A 198 -20.51 -23.20 -48.12
N SER A 199 -19.97 -21.98 -48.17
CA SER A 199 -18.52 -21.70 -48.08
C SER A 199 -18.07 -21.32 -46.67
N GLY A 200 -18.99 -20.95 -45.78
CA GLY A 200 -18.68 -20.40 -44.46
C GLY A 200 -18.56 -18.87 -44.48
N THR A 201 -18.97 -18.23 -43.38
CA THR A 201 -18.81 -16.78 -43.13
C THR A 201 -17.35 -16.33 -43.23
N SER A 202 -16.39 -17.12 -42.77
CA SER A 202 -14.97 -16.76 -42.82
C SER A 202 -14.40 -16.64 -44.23
N ILE A 203 -14.80 -17.52 -45.15
CA ILE A 203 -14.39 -17.47 -46.55
C ILE A 203 -15.01 -16.26 -47.24
N VAL A 204 -16.31 -16.04 -47.03
CA VAL A 204 -17.01 -14.86 -47.58
C VAL A 204 -16.37 -13.58 -47.08
N PHE A 205 -16.08 -13.51 -45.77
CA PHE A 205 -15.40 -12.38 -45.16
C PHE A 205 -14.02 -12.13 -45.77
N ALA A 206 -13.20 -13.19 -45.91
CA ALA A 206 -11.86 -13.09 -46.49
C ALA A 206 -11.89 -12.54 -47.93
N ILE A 207 -12.83 -12.99 -48.75
CA ILE A 207 -13.01 -12.49 -50.13
C ILE A 207 -13.34 -11.00 -50.14
N ILE A 208 -14.26 -10.55 -49.27
CA ILE A 208 -14.66 -9.14 -49.22
C ILE A 208 -13.52 -8.26 -48.71
N VAL A 209 -12.79 -8.69 -47.68
CA VAL A 209 -11.60 -7.98 -47.17
C VAL A 209 -10.54 -7.87 -48.26
N GLU A 210 -10.27 -8.94 -49.01
CA GLU A 210 -9.26 -8.93 -50.08
C GLU A 210 -9.58 -7.89 -51.16
N VAL A 211 -10.87 -7.69 -51.48
CA VAL A 211 -11.31 -6.73 -52.51
C VAL A 211 -11.49 -5.30 -51.96
N SER A 212 -11.92 -5.18 -50.71
CA SER A 212 -12.28 -3.91 -50.08
C SER A 212 -11.16 -3.26 -49.28
N GLY A 213 -10.20 -4.04 -48.82
CA GLY A 213 -9.22 -3.61 -47.83
C GLY A 213 -9.86 -3.30 -46.48
N PHE A 214 -9.26 -2.35 -45.75
CA PHE A 214 -9.64 -2.05 -44.38
C PHE A 214 -11.05 -1.43 -44.24
N ALA A 215 -11.61 -0.86 -45.32
CA ALA A 215 -12.92 -0.22 -45.30
C ALA A 215 -14.07 -1.18 -44.91
N PHE A 216 -13.93 -2.49 -45.15
CA PHE A 216 -14.97 -3.45 -44.79
C PHE A 216 -15.12 -3.65 -43.29
N TYR A 217 -14.07 -3.38 -42.50
CA TYR A 217 -14.12 -3.56 -41.05
C TYR A 217 -15.11 -2.58 -40.38
N THR A 218 -15.51 -1.51 -41.06
CA THR A 218 -16.55 -0.60 -40.57
C THR A 218 -17.90 -1.33 -40.47
N THR A 219 -18.29 -2.05 -41.52
CA THR A 219 -19.51 -2.87 -41.55
C THR A 219 -19.34 -4.18 -40.78
N ALA A 220 -18.14 -4.73 -40.72
CA ALA A 220 -17.87 -5.93 -39.92
C ALA A 220 -18.25 -5.73 -38.44
N THR A 221 -18.17 -4.50 -37.94
CA THR A 221 -18.57 -4.15 -36.56
C THR A 221 -20.08 -4.28 -36.34
N SER A 222 -20.89 -3.74 -37.26
CA SER A 222 -22.36 -3.85 -37.17
C SER A 222 -22.84 -5.29 -37.38
N MET A 223 -22.12 -6.05 -38.22
CA MET A 223 -22.30 -7.49 -38.37
C MET A 223 -22.08 -8.23 -37.06
N VAL A 224 -20.93 -8.02 -36.40
CA VAL A 224 -20.64 -8.65 -35.10
C VAL A 224 -21.63 -8.19 -34.02
N ALA A 225 -22.08 -6.94 -34.04
CA ALA A 225 -23.11 -6.46 -33.12
C ALA A 225 -24.47 -7.16 -33.34
N THR A 226 -24.83 -7.43 -34.60
CA THR A 226 -26.03 -8.19 -34.95
C THR A 226 -25.95 -9.61 -34.41
N PHE A 227 -24.77 -10.23 -34.48
CA PHE A 227 -24.53 -11.54 -33.86
C PHE A 227 -24.58 -11.48 -32.33
N ALA A 228 -23.91 -10.51 -31.72
CA ALA A 228 -23.91 -10.32 -30.27
C ALA A 228 -25.33 -10.17 -29.74
N GLY A 229 -26.18 -9.37 -30.42
CA GLY A 229 -27.60 -9.16 -30.08
C GLY A 229 -28.44 -10.44 -30.00
N LEU A 230 -28.04 -11.52 -30.68
CA LEU A 230 -28.71 -12.83 -30.59
C LEU A 230 -28.39 -13.57 -29.30
N PHE A 231 -27.25 -13.28 -28.69
CA PHE A 231 -26.74 -13.90 -27.48
C PHE A 231 -26.77 -12.97 -26.26
N GLY A 232 -27.17 -11.70 -26.45
CA GLY A 232 -27.26 -10.69 -25.41
C GLY A 232 -26.56 -9.39 -25.81
N LEU A 233 -25.84 -8.78 -24.86
CA LEU A 233 -25.01 -7.60 -25.13
C LEU A 233 -23.66 -7.96 -25.78
N THR A 234 -23.26 -9.23 -25.84
CA THR A 234 -21.94 -9.66 -26.33
C THR A 234 -21.97 -11.08 -26.92
N LEU A 235 -20.86 -11.50 -27.55
CA LEU A 235 -20.68 -12.88 -27.99
C LEU A 235 -20.53 -13.84 -26.80
N PRO A 236 -21.03 -15.09 -26.92
CA PRO A 236 -20.85 -16.11 -25.91
C PRO A 236 -19.38 -16.36 -25.58
N PHE A 237 -19.08 -16.77 -24.34
CA PHE A 237 -17.68 -16.99 -23.96
C PHE A 237 -16.97 -18.03 -24.83
N GLY A 238 -17.72 -19.02 -25.33
CA GLY A 238 -17.25 -20.02 -26.28
C GLY A 238 -16.52 -19.40 -27.48
N PHE A 239 -17.01 -18.29 -28.01
CA PHE A 239 -16.36 -17.57 -29.11
C PHE A 239 -14.97 -17.08 -28.71
N TYR A 240 -14.84 -16.39 -27.57
CA TYR A 240 -13.54 -15.92 -27.08
C TYR A 240 -12.57 -17.07 -26.79
N THR A 241 -13.06 -18.24 -26.37
CA THR A 241 -12.22 -19.44 -26.21
C THR A 241 -11.75 -20.03 -27.53
N GLY A 242 -12.55 -19.93 -28.60
CA GLY A 242 -12.19 -20.40 -29.94
C GLY A 242 -11.13 -19.53 -30.60
N LEU A 243 -11.10 -18.21 -30.29
CA LEU A 243 -10.12 -17.29 -30.84
C LEU A 243 -8.67 -17.69 -30.52
N THR A 244 -8.41 -18.34 -29.37
CA THR A 244 -7.08 -18.92 -29.09
C THR A 244 -7.15 -20.25 -28.35
N SER A 245 -6.38 -21.24 -28.82
CA SER A 245 -6.27 -22.56 -28.18
C SER A 245 -5.81 -22.48 -26.72
N THR A 246 -5.04 -21.44 -26.36
CA THR A 246 -4.58 -21.25 -24.98
C THR A 246 -5.69 -20.79 -24.03
N ILE A 247 -6.64 -19.96 -24.47
CA ILE A 247 -7.80 -19.59 -23.65
C ILE A 247 -8.69 -20.82 -23.46
N ALA A 248 -8.88 -21.64 -24.51
CA ALA A 248 -9.65 -22.88 -24.39
C ALA A 248 -9.08 -23.83 -23.31
N VAL A 249 -7.74 -23.97 -23.24
CA VAL A 249 -7.10 -24.78 -22.18
C VAL A 249 -7.29 -24.15 -20.80
N LEU A 250 -7.10 -22.83 -20.67
CA LEU A 250 -7.24 -22.11 -19.39
C LEU A 250 -8.69 -22.05 -18.88
N ALA A 251 -9.67 -22.19 -19.76
CA ALA A 251 -11.08 -22.19 -19.42
C ALA A 251 -11.66 -23.60 -19.26
N ASN A 252 -10.88 -24.67 -19.47
CA ASN A 252 -11.39 -26.03 -19.42
C ASN A 252 -11.40 -26.57 -17.97
N PRO A 253 -12.56 -27.00 -17.44
CA PRO A 253 -12.67 -27.54 -16.09
C PRO A 253 -11.73 -28.69 -15.78
N LEU A 254 -11.43 -29.54 -16.77
CA LEU A 254 -10.54 -30.70 -16.59
C LEU A 254 -9.10 -30.29 -16.27
N PHE A 255 -8.65 -29.13 -16.74
CA PHE A 255 -7.31 -28.62 -16.46
C PHE A 255 -7.26 -27.77 -15.18
N ILE A 256 -8.30 -26.99 -14.92
CA ILE A 256 -8.30 -26.03 -13.81
C ILE A 256 -8.73 -26.65 -12.48
N ILE A 257 -9.68 -27.59 -12.45
CA ILE A 257 -10.13 -28.20 -11.18
C ILE A 257 -8.98 -28.90 -10.45
N PRO A 258 -8.14 -29.73 -11.08
CA PRO A 258 -6.97 -30.31 -10.43
C PRO A 258 -5.95 -29.24 -9.99
N LEU A 259 -5.77 -28.18 -10.79
CA LEU A 259 -4.87 -27.08 -10.46
C LEU A 259 -5.36 -26.28 -9.24
N LEU A 260 -6.68 -26.11 -9.09
CA LEU A 260 -7.31 -25.46 -7.94
C LEU A 260 -7.17 -26.29 -6.67
N LEU A 261 -7.41 -27.60 -6.77
CA LEU A 261 -7.33 -28.53 -5.64
C LEU A 261 -5.88 -28.77 -5.19
N GLY A 262 -4.91 -28.80 -6.12
CA GLY A 262 -3.50 -29.05 -5.82
C GLY A 262 -2.63 -27.81 -5.62
N GLY A 263 -3.01 -26.65 -6.15
CA GLY A 263 -2.13 -25.47 -6.28
C GLY A 263 -2.46 -24.26 -5.41
N GLY A 264 -3.63 -24.23 -4.77
CA GLY A 264 -4.07 -23.14 -3.90
C GLY A 264 -4.23 -21.78 -4.59
N ALA A 265 -4.56 -20.74 -3.80
CA ALA A 265 -4.94 -19.41 -4.30
C ALA A 265 -3.84 -18.69 -5.14
N LEU A 266 -2.57 -19.03 -4.95
CA LEU A 266 -1.45 -18.42 -5.69
C LEU A 266 -1.46 -18.79 -7.17
N LEU A 267 -1.68 -20.07 -7.50
CA LEU A 267 -1.75 -20.49 -8.91
C LEU A 267 -2.98 -19.90 -9.60
N VAL A 268 -4.10 -19.76 -8.88
CA VAL A 268 -5.32 -19.12 -9.41
C VAL A 268 -5.06 -17.68 -9.82
N ASN A 269 -4.40 -16.90 -8.96
CA ASN A 269 -4.07 -15.50 -9.27
C ASN A 269 -3.13 -15.39 -10.47
N HIS A 270 -2.16 -16.31 -10.58
CA HIS A 270 -1.28 -16.38 -11.74
C HIS A 270 -2.05 -16.69 -13.03
N GLN A 271 -2.94 -17.67 -12.99
CA GLN A 271 -3.72 -18.05 -14.17
C GLN A 271 -4.76 -16.99 -14.54
N ASN A 272 -5.38 -16.30 -13.57
CA ASN A 272 -6.23 -15.14 -13.82
C ASN A 272 -5.47 -14.05 -14.59
N LYS A 273 -4.24 -13.73 -14.16
CA LYS A 273 -3.39 -12.77 -14.87
C LYS A 273 -3.02 -13.27 -16.28
N SER A 274 -2.73 -14.56 -16.42
CA SER A 274 -2.45 -15.19 -17.72
C SER A 274 -3.65 -15.07 -18.67
N LEU A 275 -4.85 -15.44 -18.21
CA LEU A 275 -6.09 -15.33 -18.96
C LEU A 275 -6.34 -13.89 -19.42
N LYS A 276 -6.28 -12.91 -18.51
CA LYS A 276 -6.46 -11.50 -18.85
C LYS A 276 -5.47 -11.01 -19.91
N LYS A 277 -4.19 -11.41 -19.80
CA LYS A 277 -3.18 -11.12 -20.83
C LYS A 277 -3.54 -11.70 -22.19
N LYS A 278 -4.07 -12.92 -22.23
CA LYS A 278 -4.51 -13.57 -23.47
C LYS A 278 -5.74 -12.92 -24.09
N LEU A 279 -6.56 -12.24 -23.29
CA LEU A 279 -7.70 -11.44 -23.76
C LEU A 279 -7.28 -10.06 -24.30
N LEU A 280 -6.07 -9.57 -24.00
CA LEU A 280 -5.66 -8.21 -24.41
C LEU A 280 -5.78 -7.94 -25.91
N PRO A 281 -5.41 -8.84 -26.85
CA PRO A 281 -5.62 -8.59 -28.27
C PRO A 281 -7.10 -8.36 -28.64
N ILE A 282 -8.01 -9.09 -27.99
CA ILE A 282 -9.47 -8.96 -28.19
C ILE A 282 -9.95 -7.64 -27.59
N ILE A 283 -9.46 -7.28 -26.40
CA ILE A 283 -9.77 -6.01 -25.74
C ILE A 283 -9.29 -4.82 -26.57
N VAL A 284 -8.05 -4.86 -27.08
CA VAL A 284 -7.50 -3.83 -27.96
C VAL A 284 -8.33 -3.70 -29.24
N MET A 285 -8.75 -4.82 -29.84
CA MET A 285 -9.66 -4.80 -30.98
C MET A 285 -11.00 -4.15 -30.61
N GLN A 286 -11.65 -4.56 -29.51
CA GLN A 286 -12.94 -4.00 -29.10
C GLN A 286 -12.87 -2.52 -28.75
N ILE A 287 -11.74 -2.03 -28.24
CA ILE A 287 -11.50 -0.60 -28.01
C ILE A 287 -11.35 0.12 -29.35
N ALA A 288 -10.49 -0.38 -30.23
CA ALA A 288 -10.10 0.29 -31.47
C ALA A 288 -11.19 0.29 -32.55
N LEU A 289 -11.95 -0.80 -32.64
CA LEU A 289 -12.83 -1.08 -33.76
C LEU A 289 -13.93 -0.01 -33.95
N PRO A 290 -14.65 0.46 -32.92
CA PRO A 290 -15.68 1.50 -33.11
C PRO A 290 -15.12 2.80 -33.70
N TYR A 291 -13.98 3.29 -33.20
CA TYR A 291 -13.37 4.53 -33.69
C TYR A 291 -12.78 4.37 -35.09
N MET A 292 -12.15 3.23 -35.37
CA MET A 292 -11.68 2.92 -36.72
C MET A 292 -12.85 2.75 -37.71
N SER A 293 -14.02 2.33 -37.23
CA SER A 293 -15.23 2.17 -38.07
C SER A 293 -15.90 3.48 -38.46
N SER A 294 -15.77 4.53 -37.65
CA SER A 294 -16.34 5.85 -37.93
C SER A 294 -15.44 6.72 -38.81
N GLY A 295 -14.36 6.16 -39.38
CA GLY A 295 -13.38 6.88 -40.20
C GLY A 295 -12.30 7.60 -39.39
N GLY A 296 -12.40 7.64 -38.06
CA GLY A 296 -11.40 8.28 -37.20
C GLY A 296 -11.24 9.80 -37.39
N GLU A 297 -12.19 10.45 -38.06
CA GLU A 297 -12.13 11.87 -38.41
C GLU A 297 -12.66 12.80 -37.31
N ASP A 298 -13.39 12.27 -36.32
CA ASP A 298 -13.92 13.07 -35.22
C ASP A 298 -12.78 13.54 -34.30
N GLU A 299 -12.74 14.84 -34.00
CA GLU A 299 -11.83 15.41 -33.01
C GLU A 299 -12.23 14.92 -31.61
N VAL A 300 -11.53 13.89 -31.11
CA VAL A 300 -11.80 13.30 -29.81
C VAL A 300 -11.14 14.14 -28.71
N SER A 301 -11.95 14.82 -27.90
CA SER A 301 -11.44 15.54 -26.73
C SER A 301 -10.96 14.58 -25.64
N VAL A 302 -9.67 14.64 -25.34
CA VAL A 302 -9.00 13.89 -24.27
C VAL A 302 -9.15 14.57 -22.90
N GLU A 303 -9.79 15.74 -22.84
CA GLU A 303 -9.86 16.60 -21.66
C GLU A 303 -10.46 15.88 -20.44
N LEU A 304 -11.59 15.19 -20.60
CA LEU A 304 -12.26 14.49 -19.50
C LEU A 304 -11.39 13.37 -18.92
N PHE A 305 -10.67 12.64 -19.78
CA PHE A 305 -9.71 11.62 -19.36
C PHE A 305 -8.57 12.24 -18.56
N THR A 306 -7.96 13.31 -19.09
CA THR A 306 -6.86 14.00 -18.39
C THR A 306 -7.31 14.63 -17.08
N ASN A 307 -8.52 15.17 -17.00
CA ASN A 307 -9.06 15.76 -15.78
C ASN A 307 -9.28 14.72 -14.70
N GLU A 308 -9.83 13.56 -15.05
CA GLU A 308 -10.00 12.43 -14.13
C GLU A 308 -8.64 11.93 -13.61
N TRP A 309 -7.67 11.71 -14.50
CA TRP A 309 -6.33 11.30 -14.10
C TRP A 309 -5.63 12.36 -13.23
N ASN A 310 -5.65 13.64 -13.65
CA ASN A 310 -5.04 14.74 -12.91
C ASN A 310 -5.66 14.89 -11.52
N GLY A 311 -6.97 14.64 -11.35
CA GLY A 311 -7.61 14.61 -10.04
C GLY A 311 -6.98 13.58 -9.09
N ARG A 312 -6.74 12.36 -9.59
CA ARG A 312 -6.07 11.28 -8.83
C ARG A 312 -4.61 11.63 -8.55
N PHE A 313 -3.88 12.10 -9.56
CA PHE A 313 -2.47 12.47 -9.43
C PHE A 313 -2.26 13.65 -8.46
N ASN A 314 -3.10 14.68 -8.51
CA ASN A 314 -3.02 15.82 -7.60
C ASN A 314 -3.34 15.42 -6.16
N THR A 315 -4.28 14.49 -5.94
CA THR A 315 -4.56 13.92 -4.62
C THR A 315 -3.33 13.18 -4.08
N TYR A 316 -2.70 12.35 -4.91
CA TYR A 316 -1.46 11.64 -4.56
C TYR A 316 -0.33 12.61 -4.19
N LYS A 317 -0.12 13.63 -5.03
CA LYS A 317 0.88 14.68 -4.80
C LYS A 317 0.62 15.47 -3.51
N GLY A 318 -0.63 15.79 -3.21
CA GLY A 318 -1.01 16.45 -1.95
C GLY A 318 -0.63 15.60 -0.73
N LEU A 319 -0.94 14.30 -0.76
CA LEU A 319 -0.58 13.38 0.33
C LEU A 319 0.94 13.23 0.49
N GLN A 320 1.70 13.17 -0.61
CA GLN A 320 3.17 13.15 -0.58
C GLN A 320 3.76 14.42 0.06
N MET A 321 3.22 15.60 -0.30
CA MET A 321 3.63 16.87 0.31
C MET A 321 3.32 16.94 1.80
N GLU A 322 2.12 16.48 2.20
CA GLU A 322 1.73 16.42 3.60
C GLU A 322 2.63 15.45 4.38
N LEU A 323 2.96 14.29 3.80
CA LEU A 323 3.88 13.33 4.40
C LEU A 323 5.26 13.96 4.67
N ASN A 324 5.83 14.63 3.67
CA ASN A 324 7.12 15.32 3.80
C ASN A 324 7.09 16.39 4.91
N THR A 325 5.98 17.15 4.98
CA THR A 325 5.78 18.16 6.04
C THR A 325 5.77 17.50 7.43
N LEU A 326 5.03 16.40 7.60
CA LEU A 326 5.00 15.67 8.87
C LEU A 326 6.37 15.08 9.22
N GLU A 327 7.16 14.61 8.25
CA GLU A 327 8.51 14.10 8.50
C GLU A 327 9.46 15.19 9.01
N GLU A 328 9.35 16.41 8.47
CA GLU A 328 10.08 17.57 8.97
C GLU A 328 9.66 17.95 10.38
N GLU A 329 8.35 17.98 10.67
CA GLU A 329 7.82 18.24 12.01
C GLU A 329 8.27 17.16 13.02
N GLN A 330 8.25 15.89 12.64
CA GLN A 330 8.77 14.79 13.47
C GLN A 330 10.25 15.01 13.79
N ARG A 331 11.06 15.39 12.81
CA ARG A 331 12.50 15.66 13.00
C ARG A 331 12.70 16.81 13.98
N ASN A 332 11.94 17.89 13.83
CA ASN A 332 11.99 19.05 14.71
C ASN A 332 11.60 18.69 16.15
N LEU A 333 10.48 17.98 16.35
CA LEU A 333 10.05 17.55 17.68
C LEU A 333 11.04 16.59 18.33
N ARG A 334 11.60 15.62 17.59
CA ARG A 334 12.64 14.72 18.11
C ARG A 334 13.87 15.49 18.57
N ASN A 335 14.29 16.52 17.82
CA ASN A 335 15.39 17.39 18.21
C ASN A 335 15.07 18.16 19.50
N LEU A 336 13.86 18.74 19.63
CA LEU A 336 13.44 19.45 20.83
C LEU A 336 13.35 18.55 22.06
N ILE A 337 12.85 17.32 21.89
CA ILE A 337 12.81 16.30 22.95
C ILE A 337 14.23 15.96 23.40
N ALA A 338 15.15 15.72 22.45
CA ALA A 338 16.54 15.42 22.76
C ALA A 338 17.22 16.58 23.50
N GLN A 339 16.98 17.83 23.09
CA GLN A 339 17.47 19.02 23.79
C GLN A 339 16.95 19.13 25.22
N SER A 340 15.64 18.88 25.44
CA SER A 340 15.06 18.89 26.78
C SER A 340 15.66 17.78 27.66
N GLN A 341 15.86 16.58 27.11
CA GLN A 341 16.54 15.48 27.82
C GLN A 341 17.97 15.83 28.22
N LEU A 342 18.74 16.48 27.34
CA LEU A 342 20.09 16.96 27.65
C LEU A 342 20.07 18.02 28.76
N LYS A 343 19.15 18.98 28.69
CA LYS A 343 19.00 20.00 29.74
C LYS A 343 18.64 19.38 31.08
N MET A 344 17.69 18.45 31.12
CA MET A 344 17.35 17.71 32.33
C MET A 344 18.55 16.95 32.88
N LYS A 345 19.36 16.28 32.03
CA LYS A 345 20.57 15.58 32.47
C LYS A 345 21.58 16.55 33.12
N ASN A 346 21.77 17.72 32.55
CA ASN A 346 22.65 18.75 33.10
C ASN A 346 22.14 19.26 34.45
N LEU A 347 20.85 19.57 34.57
CA LEU A 347 20.23 20.00 35.82
C LEU A 347 20.36 18.95 36.92
N HIS A 348 20.11 17.67 36.60
CA HIS A 348 20.33 16.57 37.57
C HIS A 348 21.78 16.47 38.02
N SER A 349 22.74 16.69 37.11
CA SER A 349 24.17 16.70 37.45
C SER A 349 24.51 17.84 38.42
N GLN A 350 23.94 19.04 38.21
CA GLN A 350 24.12 20.19 39.11
C GLN A 350 23.52 19.90 40.49
N VAL A 351 22.28 19.40 40.53
CA VAL A 351 21.61 18.98 41.77
C VAL A 351 22.45 17.95 42.53
N SER A 352 23.02 16.95 41.85
CA SER A 352 23.89 15.95 42.47
C SER A 352 25.19 16.54 43.01
N SER A 353 25.79 17.50 42.29
CA SER A 353 27.00 18.19 42.72
C SER A 353 26.74 19.01 43.98
N GLU A 354 25.66 19.80 44.00
CA GLU A 354 25.29 20.63 45.15
C GLU A 354 24.87 19.80 46.36
N MET A 355 24.16 18.69 46.17
CA MET A 355 23.89 17.74 47.27
C MET A 355 25.18 17.18 47.87
N THR A 356 26.22 16.97 47.06
CA THR A 356 27.53 16.56 47.55
C THR A 356 28.19 17.67 48.37
N GLN A 357 28.10 18.92 47.92
CA GLN A 357 28.61 20.08 48.68
C GLN A 357 27.86 20.27 50.00
N VAL A 358 26.53 20.13 50.02
CA VAL A 358 25.74 20.14 51.26
C VAL A 358 26.24 19.09 52.24
N ARG A 359 26.51 17.85 51.78
CA ARG A 359 27.08 16.79 52.63
C ARG A 359 28.46 17.18 53.18
N VAL A 360 29.32 17.79 52.36
CA VAL A 360 30.65 18.25 52.79
C VAL A 360 30.54 19.33 53.87
N GLU A 361 29.67 20.33 53.70
CA GLU A 361 29.47 21.38 54.70
C GLU A 361 28.85 20.81 56.00
N LYS A 362 27.88 19.89 55.90
CA LYS A 362 27.34 19.15 57.06
C LYS A 362 28.44 18.39 57.80
N GLN A 363 29.36 17.77 57.07
CA GLN A 363 30.48 17.03 57.65
C GLN A 363 31.44 17.95 58.42
N LYS A 364 31.63 19.20 58.00
CA LYS A 364 32.42 20.18 58.76
C LYS A 364 31.78 20.50 60.11
N ILE A 365 30.45 20.71 60.14
CA ILE A 365 29.70 20.92 61.38
C ILE A 365 29.80 19.69 62.28
N TYR A 366 29.62 18.49 61.71
CA TYR A 366 29.78 17.22 62.42
C TYR A 366 31.16 17.09 63.09
N LEU A 367 32.24 17.40 62.35
CA LEU A 367 33.61 17.34 62.87
C LEU A 367 33.87 18.42 63.92
N ALA A 368 33.34 19.63 63.72
CA ALA A 368 33.42 20.71 64.70
C ALA A 368 32.73 20.30 66.02
N LEU A 369 31.55 19.68 65.95
CA LEU A 369 30.87 19.13 67.13
C LEU A 369 31.65 18.00 67.81
N LYS A 370 32.28 17.12 67.04
CA LYS A 370 33.09 16.00 67.60
C LYS A 370 34.36 16.48 68.32
N THR A 371 34.90 17.63 67.93
CA THR A 371 36.19 18.14 68.43
C THR A 371 36.05 19.29 69.42
N ALA A 372 34.92 19.99 69.44
CA ALA A 372 34.63 21.06 70.39
C ALA A 372 34.13 20.52 71.73
N ASN A 373 34.26 21.32 72.79
CA ASN A 373 33.66 21.06 74.09
C ASN A 373 32.13 21.26 73.97
N VAL A 374 31.40 20.22 73.52
CA VAL A 374 29.95 20.24 73.24
C VAL A 374 29.14 20.73 74.46
N TYR A 375 29.71 20.65 75.66
CA TYR A 375 29.15 21.01 76.95
C TYR A 375 28.67 22.46 77.08
N ASP A 376 29.21 23.41 76.30
CA ASP A 376 28.86 24.84 76.43
C ASP A 376 27.85 25.35 75.39
N LEU A 377 27.41 24.50 74.46
CA LEU A 377 26.43 24.89 73.43
C LEU A 377 24.99 24.71 73.92
N ASP A 378 24.21 25.79 73.89
CA ASP A 378 22.75 25.81 74.11
C ASP A 378 22.06 26.38 72.86
N ILE A 379 21.51 25.48 72.05
CA ILE A 379 21.04 25.80 70.68
C ILE A 379 19.52 25.67 70.56
N SER A 380 18.96 24.58 71.05
CA SER A 380 17.52 24.33 71.10
C SER A 380 17.21 23.25 72.16
N PRO A 381 15.95 23.13 72.63
CA PRO A 381 15.56 22.04 73.53
C PRO A 381 15.81 20.64 72.93
N SER A 382 15.65 20.50 71.62
CA SER A 382 15.95 19.26 70.87
C SER A 382 17.45 18.96 70.89
N PHE A 383 18.26 19.98 70.61
CA PHE A 383 19.72 19.88 70.62
C PHE A 383 20.23 19.47 71.99
N SER A 384 19.70 20.08 73.05
CA SER A 384 20.05 19.76 74.43
C SER A 384 19.64 18.33 74.81
N GLY A 385 18.50 17.84 74.30
CA GLY A 385 18.09 16.44 74.45
C GLY A 385 19.04 15.47 73.74
N HIS A 386 19.42 15.75 72.48
CA HIS A 386 20.37 14.93 71.73
C HIS A 386 21.78 14.98 72.32
N LYS A 387 22.20 16.13 72.84
CA LYS A 387 23.45 16.32 73.58
C LYS A 387 23.48 15.49 74.87
N ALA A 388 22.40 15.47 75.65
CA ALA A 388 22.32 14.66 76.85
C ALA A 388 22.43 13.15 76.56
N GLU A 389 21.76 12.68 75.50
CA GLU A 389 21.89 11.30 75.03
C GLU A 389 23.29 10.99 74.48
N TYR A 390 23.88 11.93 73.73
CA TYR A 390 25.26 11.82 73.23
C TYR A 390 26.26 11.64 74.38
N VAL A 391 26.17 12.47 75.43
CA VAL A 391 27.04 12.36 76.62
C VAL A 391 26.82 11.03 77.34
N ARG A 392 25.56 10.62 77.56
CA ARG A 392 25.23 9.34 78.20
C ARG A 392 25.81 8.15 77.45
N ILE A 393 25.72 8.16 76.12
CA ILE A 393 26.25 7.11 75.27
C ILE A 393 27.79 7.14 75.27
N ALA A 394 28.41 8.32 75.25
CA ALA A 394 29.87 8.47 75.35
C ALA A 394 30.40 7.87 76.67
N ASP A 395 29.78 8.20 77.81
CA ASP A 395 30.13 7.64 79.13
C ASP A 395 29.94 6.12 79.17
N LYS A 396 28.88 5.62 78.52
CA LYS A 396 28.62 4.17 78.39
C LYS A 396 29.71 3.49 77.57
N ILE A 397 30.13 4.07 76.45
CA ILE A 397 31.25 3.54 75.63
C ILE A 397 32.54 3.54 76.45
N GLU A 398 32.84 4.61 77.18
CA GLU A 398 34.03 4.70 78.03
C GLU A 398 34.04 3.61 79.11
N SER A 399 32.91 3.37 79.78
CA SER A 399 32.78 2.28 80.78
C SER A 399 32.90 0.88 80.16
N LEU A 400 32.38 0.65 78.94
CA LEU A 400 32.56 -0.60 78.19
C LEU A 400 34.03 -0.79 77.76
N GLN A 401 34.74 0.29 77.45
CA GLN A 401 36.17 0.26 77.13
C GLN A 401 37.04 -0.03 78.37
N TYR A 402 36.74 0.58 79.52
CA TYR A 402 37.42 0.29 80.78
C TYR A 402 37.21 -1.17 81.23
N SER A 403 35.98 -1.69 81.11
CA SER A 403 35.68 -3.10 81.45
C SER A 403 36.34 -4.11 80.50
N LYS A 404 36.56 -3.74 79.24
CA LYS A 404 37.37 -4.51 78.27
C LYS A 404 38.86 -4.54 78.65
N GLN A 405 39.42 -3.43 79.16
CA GLN A 405 40.82 -3.36 79.59
C GLN A 405 41.09 -4.12 80.91
N SER A 406 40.17 -4.08 81.88
CA SER A 406 40.38 -4.77 83.17
C SER A 406 40.28 -6.31 83.07
N ASN A 407 39.57 -6.83 82.06
CA ASN A 407 39.40 -8.27 81.82
C ASN A 407 40.57 -8.97 81.09
N GLN A 408 41.66 -8.26 80.78
CA GLN A 408 42.84 -8.82 80.08
C GLN A 408 43.81 -9.60 80.99
N ASN A 409 43.64 -9.58 82.31
CA ASN A 409 44.62 -10.14 83.28
C ASN A 409 44.27 -11.52 83.88
N GLY A 410 43.61 -12.41 83.11
CA GLY A 410 43.21 -13.75 83.61
C GLY A 410 44.13 -14.90 83.18
N GLU A 411 44.80 -15.58 84.14
CA GLU A 411 45.53 -16.83 83.90
C GLU A 411 44.57 -18.03 83.77
N GLY A 412 44.57 -18.70 82.61
CA GLY A 412 43.85 -19.96 82.33
C GLY A 412 43.22 -20.05 80.93
N LEU A 413 43.35 -21.19 80.24
CA LEU A 413 42.87 -21.41 78.85
C LEU A 413 41.34 -21.26 78.69
N PHE A 414 40.54 -21.76 79.64
CA PHE A 414 39.08 -21.64 79.62
C PHE A 414 38.61 -20.18 79.85
N LYS A 415 39.29 -19.43 80.74
CA LYS A 415 39.05 -18.00 80.96
C LYS A 415 39.45 -17.15 79.75
N ARG A 416 40.51 -17.52 79.01
CA ARG A 416 40.87 -16.86 77.75
C ARG A 416 39.80 -17.03 76.66
N PHE A 417 39.17 -18.21 76.58
CA PHE A 417 38.08 -18.46 75.63
C PHE A 417 36.80 -17.70 75.99
N SER A 418 36.39 -17.69 77.27
CA SER A 418 35.25 -16.87 77.72
C SER A 418 35.51 -15.38 77.56
N ASN A 419 36.73 -14.92 77.88
CA ASN A 419 37.12 -13.52 77.75
C ASN A 419 37.21 -13.10 76.27
N SER A 420 37.56 -14.01 75.36
CA SER A 420 37.54 -13.72 73.91
C SER A 420 36.11 -13.57 73.38
N LEU A 421 35.17 -14.40 73.84
CA LEU A 421 33.75 -14.28 73.49
C LEU A 421 33.10 -13.03 74.09
N SER A 422 33.38 -12.72 75.37
CA SER A 422 32.90 -11.49 76.01
C SER A 422 33.51 -10.25 75.38
N ASN A 423 34.82 -10.26 75.06
CA ASN A 423 35.47 -9.15 74.38
C ASN A 423 34.93 -8.93 72.96
N LEU A 424 34.54 -9.98 72.24
CA LEU A 424 33.84 -9.87 70.96
C LEU A 424 32.44 -9.27 71.14
N SER A 425 31.68 -9.71 72.15
CA SER A 425 30.37 -9.12 72.50
C SER A 425 30.50 -7.65 72.87
N THR A 426 31.41 -7.30 73.79
CA THR A 426 31.67 -5.92 74.20
C THR A 426 32.17 -5.07 73.04
N THR A 427 32.94 -5.63 72.10
CA THR A 427 33.32 -4.90 70.87
C THR A 427 32.13 -4.66 69.94
N PHE A 428 31.20 -5.61 69.83
CA PHE A 428 29.95 -5.44 69.10
C PHE A 428 29.02 -4.41 69.79
N ASP A 429 28.95 -4.43 71.12
CA ASP A 429 28.18 -3.48 71.92
C ASP A 429 28.76 -2.06 71.79
N ILE A 430 30.08 -1.90 71.90
CA ILE A 430 30.78 -0.62 71.66
C ILE A 430 30.44 -0.11 70.26
N LYS A 431 30.55 -0.94 69.22
CA LYS A 431 30.24 -0.54 67.85
C LYS A 431 28.76 -0.16 67.66
N THR A 432 27.86 -0.84 68.38
CA THR A 432 26.43 -0.54 68.37
C THR A 432 26.13 0.80 69.03
N GLU A 433 26.80 1.11 70.15
CA GLU A 433 26.68 2.39 70.84
C GLU A 433 27.39 3.52 70.08
N GLU A 434 28.54 3.29 69.44
CA GLU A 434 29.21 4.24 68.52
C GLU A 434 28.28 4.66 67.37
N LYS A 435 27.49 3.72 66.84
CA LYS A 435 26.50 4.03 65.81
C LYS A 435 25.38 4.95 66.33
N LYS A 436 24.91 4.74 67.57
CA LYS A 436 23.90 5.62 68.20
C LYS A 436 24.48 6.99 68.55
N LEU A 437 25.75 7.03 68.94
CA LEU A 437 26.50 8.26 69.18
C LEU A 437 26.55 9.10 67.89
N ASP A 438 26.90 8.48 66.77
CA ASP A 438 26.89 9.11 65.45
C ASP A 438 25.50 9.57 65.02
N GLU A 439 24.45 8.81 65.34
CA GLU A 439 23.05 9.18 65.07
C GLU A 439 22.67 10.48 65.79
N HIS A 440 22.92 10.58 67.10
CA HIS A 440 22.66 11.80 67.86
C HIS A 440 23.53 12.98 67.43
N LEU A 441 24.79 12.73 67.02
CA LEU A 441 25.66 13.75 66.46
C LEU A 441 25.12 14.33 65.15
N ASN A 442 24.57 13.49 64.27
CA ASN A 442 23.90 13.95 63.05
C ASN A 442 22.61 14.73 63.36
N LEU A 443 21.81 14.32 64.35
CA LEU A 443 20.63 15.07 64.78
C LEU A 443 21.02 16.45 65.32
N MET A 444 22.10 16.55 66.08
CA MET A 444 22.67 17.82 66.54
C MET A 444 23.13 18.72 65.37
N VAL A 445 23.67 18.15 64.29
CA VAL A 445 24.00 18.91 63.06
C VAL A 445 22.73 19.50 62.43
N GLU A 446 21.63 18.75 62.34
CA GLU A 446 20.36 19.27 61.81
C GLU A 446 19.76 20.37 62.70
N ASP A 447 19.89 20.23 64.02
CA ASP A 447 19.47 21.26 64.99
C ASP A 447 20.29 22.55 64.84
N ILE A 448 21.60 22.47 64.60
CA ILE A 448 22.45 23.64 64.30
C ILE A 448 21.97 24.34 63.04
N LEU A 449 21.71 23.57 61.97
CA LEU A 449 21.28 24.09 60.69
C LEU A 449 19.92 24.78 60.73
N SER A 450 19.03 24.33 61.63
CA SER A 450 17.70 24.91 61.83
C SER A 450 17.67 26.04 62.87
N SER A 451 18.75 26.25 63.62
CA SER A 451 18.86 27.31 64.63
C SER A 451 19.34 28.65 64.07
N SER A 452 19.16 29.73 64.84
CA SER A 452 19.74 31.06 64.60
C SER A 452 21.06 31.32 65.35
N HIS A 453 21.65 30.29 65.96
CA HIS A 453 22.83 30.40 66.82
C HIS A 453 24.09 30.88 66.05
N SER A 454 25.07 31.48 66.72
CA SER A 454 26.31 32.00 66.09
C SER A 454 27.32 30.91 65.69
N SER A 455 27.30 29.77 66.38
CA SER A 455 28.15 28.61 66.06
C SER A 455 27.86 28.08 64.65
N CYS A 456 28.93 27.81 63.88
CA CYS A 456 28.85 27.28 62.50
C CYS A 456 27.96 28.11 61.56
N GLN A 457 27.89 29.43 61.80
CA GLN A 457 27.05 30.35 61.03
C GLN A 457 27.42 30.36 59.53
N GLU A 458 28.71 30.26 59.20
CA GLU A 458 29.19 30.24 57.81
C GLU A 458 28.73 28.98 57.07
N GLU A 459 28.91 27.80 57.67
CA GLU A 459 28.47 26.52 57.12
C GLU A 459 26.94 26.48 56.99
N ARG A 460 26.20 27.00 57.98
CA ARG A 460 24.74 27.11 57.90
C ARG A 460 24.31 27.94 56.71
N PHE A 461 24.87 29.14 56.53
CA PHE A 461 24.53 29.99 55.39
C PHE A 461 24.81 29.31 54.05
N LYS A 462 25.95 28.62 53.92
CA LYS A 462 26.29 27.85 52.71
C LYS A 462 25.29 26.73 52.46
N VAL A 463 24.94 25.95 53.49
CA VAL A 463 23.98 24.85 53.39
C VAL A 463 22.59 25.37 53.01
N THR A 464 22.11 26.44 53.64
CA THR A 464 20.80 27.05 53.31
C THR A 464 20.78 27.60 51.89
N ALA A 465 21.85 28.28 51.45
CA ALA A 465 21.96 28.79 50.08
C ALA A 465 21.96 27.66 49.03
N LEU A 466 22.74 26.60 49.27
CA LEU A 466 22.79 25.43 48.40
C LEU A 466 21.44 24.70 48.36
N GLN A 467 20.76 24.54 49.50
CA GLN A 467 19.45 23.91 49.56
C GLN A 467 18.40 24.72 48.79
N HIS A 468 18.42 26.05 48.94
CA HIS A 468 17.54 26.92 48.16
C HIS A 468 17.78 26.77 46.65
N HIS A 469 19.05 26.72 46.22
CA HIS A 469 19.38 26.56 44.82
C HIS A 469 19.02 25.17 44.29
N ILE A 470 19.25 24.09 45.05
CA ILE A 470 18.77 22.74 44.74
C ILE A 470 17.25 22.74 44.51
N ASP A 471 16.47 23.42 45.35
CA ASP A 471 15.03 23.50 45.19
C ASP A 471 14.62 24.28 43.92
N GLN A 472 15.36 25.32 43.55
CA GLN A 472 15.17 26.02 42.26
C GLN A 472 15.48 25.09 41.07
N LEU A 473 16.63 24.42 41.09
CA LEU A 473 17.03 23.47 40.05
C LEU A 473 16.00 22.33 39.90
N ARG A 474 15.46 21.81 41.01
CA ARG A 474 14.40 20.78 40.98
C ARG A 474 13.10 21.31 40.36
N LYS A 475 12.73 22.57 40.61
CA LYS A 475 11.58 23.20 39.94
C LYS A 475 11.82 23.31 38.43
N GLU A 476 13.03 23.66 38.00
CA GLU A 476 13.39 23.70 36.57
C GLU A 476 13.35 22.31 35.92
N VAL A 477 13.84 21.28 36.60
CA VAL A 477 13.74 19.89 36.13
C VAL A 477 12.28 19.50 35.88
N ASN A 478 11.39 19.80 36.85
CA ASN A 478 9.96 19.51 36.72
C ASN A 478 9.30 20.28 35.56
N LEU A 479 9.74 21.52 35.30
CA LEU A 479 9.24 22.31 34.17
C LEU A 479 9.68 21.71 32.83
N GLU A 480 10.95 21.33 32.71
CA GLU A 480 11.48 20.66 31.51
C GLU A 480 10.82 19.30 31.29
N GLU A 481 10.55 18.53 32.35
CA GLU A 481 9.84 17.25 32.23
C GLU A 481 8.41 17.44 31.69
N LYS A 482 7.69 18.47 32.17
CA LYS A 482 6.36 18.81 31.65
C LYS A 482 6.43 19.18 30.16
N LYS A 483 7.39 20.03 29.79
CA LYS A 483 7.62 20.42 28.39
C LYS A 483 7.90 19.20 27.51
N LYS A 484 8.81 18.31 27.95
CA LYS A 484 9.11 17.06 27.25
C LYS A 484 7.86 16.20 27.05
N LYS A 485 7.03 16.02 28.08
CA LYS A 485 5.78 15.26 28.01
C LYS A 485 4.81 15.85 26.98
N THR A 486 4.70 17.18 26.90
CA THR A 486 3.90 17.85 25.86
C THR A 486 4.44 17.55 24.46
N LEU A 487 5.75 17.71 24.25
CA LEU A 487 6.38 17.42 22.95
C LEU A 487 6.23 15.94 22.54
N GLU A 488 6.34 15.00 23.49
CA GLU A 488 6.13 13.57 23.23
C GLU A 488 4.67 13.27 22.85
N SER A 489 3.71 13.97 23.45
CA SER A 489 2.29 13.88 23.10
C SER A 489 2.03 14.39 21.68
N GLU A 490 2.59 15.55 21.32
CA GLU A 490 2.51 16.10 19.95
C GLU A 490 3.14 15.15 18.94
N LEU A 491 4.34 14.62 19.24
CA LEU A 491 5.03 13.66 18.38
C LEU A 491 4.18 12.38 18.17
N ARG A 492 3.46 11.93 19.19
CA ARG A 492 2.56 10.77 19.08
C ARG A 492 1.41 11.05 18.10
N ILE A 493 0.81 12.23 18.14
CA ILE A 493 -0.26 12.63 17.21
C ILE A 493 0.28 12.68 15.79
N ILE A 494 1.44 13.31 15.58
CA ILE A 494 2.07 13.40 14.26
C ILE A 494 2.41 12.00 13.71
N ASN A 495 2.90 11.08 14.54
CA ASN A 495 3.17 9.70 14.10
C ASN A 495 1.89 8.96 13.67
N GLN A 496 0.76 9.22 14.34
CA GLN A 496 -0.54 8.66 13.95
C GLN A 496 -1.01 9.21 12.60
N ASN A 497 -0.90 10.53 12.39
CA ASN A 497 -1.23 11.18 11.12
C ASN A 497 -0.34 10.65 9.99
N HIS A 498 0.96 10.56 10.22
CA HIS A 498 1.92 10.01 9.27
C HIS A 498 1.55 8.57 8.85
N SER A 499 1.20 7.71 9.81
CA SER A 499 0.74 6.35 9.51
C SER A 499 -0.57 6.32 8.71
N SER A 500 -1.50 7.23 9.00
CA SER A 500 -2.77 7.36 8.27
C SER A 500 -2.53 7.78 6.82
N ILE A 501 -1.70 8.79 6.59
CA ILE A 501 -1.35 9.28 5.25
C ILE A 501 -0.63 8.18 4.45
N LEU A 502 0.33 7.47 5.04
CA LEU A 502 0.98 6.34 4.38
C LEU A 502 -0.02 5.24 3.95
N GLN A 503 -1.06 4.98 4.75
CA GLN A 503 -2.10 4.04 4.36
C GLN A 503 -2.95 4.57 3.19
N GLN A 504 -3.24 5.87 3.18
CA GLN A 504 -3.98 6.51 2.09
C GLN A 504 -3.17 6.50 0.79
N ILE A 505 -1.87 6.81 0.84
CA ILE A 505 -0.94 6.72 -0.29
C ILE A 505 -0.93 5.30 -0.85
N LYS A 506 -0.69 4.28 -0.02
CA LYS A 506 -0.68 2.87 -0.44
C LYS A 506 -2.01 2.41 -1.04
N LYS A 507 -3.13 2.89 -0.48
CA LYS A 507 -4.46 2.59 -1.01
C LYS A 507 -4.61 3.20 -2.41
N LEU A 508 -4.22 4.46 -2.58
CA LEU A 508 -4.30 5.16 -3.85
C LEU A 508 -3.39 4.53 -4.92
N GLU A 509 -2.17 4.12 -4.57
CA GLU A 509 -1.25 3.38 -5.45
C GLU A 509 -1.82 2.03 -5.89
N LYS A 510 -2.54 1.33 -4.98
CA LYS A 510 -3.20 0.07 -5.30
C LYS A 510 -4.40 0.27 -6.24
N GLU A 511 -5.16 1.34 -6.03
CA GLU A 511 -6.37 1.66 -6.81
C GLU A 511 -6.03 2.30 -8.17
N THR A 512 -4.93 3.03 -8.26
CA THR A 512 -4.50 3.78 -9.45
C THR A 512 -3.07 3.38 -9.81
N TYR A 513 -2.96 2.40 -10.71
CA TYR A 513 -1.66 1.90 -11.17
C TYR A 513 -0.81 3.01 -11.82
N GLY A 514 0.50 2.94 -11.63
CA GLY A 514 1.45 3.86 -12.22
C GLY A 514 1.69 5.13 -11.42
N LEU A 515 0.96 5.40 -10.33
CA LEU A 515 1.26 6.51 -9.43
C LEU A 515 2.60 6.32 -8.69
N GLU A 516 2.89 5.09 -8.24
CA GLU A 516 4.15 4.74 -7.55
C GLU A 516 5.40 4.95 -8.42
N ASP A 517 5.22 4.95 -9.75
CA ASP A 517 6.29 5.14 -10.73
C ASP A 517 6.67 6.62 -10.90
N LEU A 518 5.84 7.53 -10.38
CA LEU A 518 6.02 8.97 -10.48
C LEU A 518 6.86 9.45 -9.30
N HIS A 519 8.07 9.93 -9.60
CA HIS A 519 8.84 10.69 -8.62
C HIS A 519 8.17 12.06 -8.46
N VAL A 520 7.53 12.27 -7.32
CA VAL A 520 6.81 13.50 -6.95
C VAL A 520 7.59 14.30 -5.93
#